data_AF-A0A2E8HMY3-F1
#
_entry.id   AF-A0A2E8HMY3-F1
#
_cell.length_a   1.000
_cell.length_b   1.000
_cell.length_c   1.000
_cell.angle_alpha   90.00
_cell.angle_beta   90.00
_cell.angle_gamma   90.00
#
_symmetry.space_group_name_H-M   'P 1'
#
loop_
_entity.id
_entity.type
_entity.pdbx_description
1 polymer ?
#
loop_
_entity_poly.entity_id
_entity_poly.type
_entity_poly.pdbx_seq_one_letter_code
_entity_poly.pdbx_strand_id
1 'polypeptide(L)'
;MTSSSPPGIDQLVDDFTPENGATWMVPGATSGVAPPTRSGSTTTASSWKIRRGDIIVFHGATWHASGANRTERGRMILWGSSAALLRNRSRTDSGWRSPKSSRAPDKRLSGFGSQSGLRT
;
A
#
# COMPACT_ATOMS: atom_id res chain seq x y z
N MET A 1 2.00 -10.51 -20.60
CA MET A 1 1.16 -10.53 -19.38
C MET A 1 1.55 -9.31 -18.56
N THR A 2 0.67 -8.31 -18.46
CA THR A 2 0.89 -7.16 -17.56
C THR A 2 0.70 -7.62 -16.12
N SER A 3 1.72 -7.42 -15.27
CA SER A 3 1.65 -7.71 -13.83
C SER A 3 0.58 -6.82 -13.20
N SER A 4 -0.58 -7.38 -12.85
CA SER A 4 -1.68 -6.67 -12.18
C SER A 4 -1.42 -6.59 -10.67
N SER A 5 -0.32 -5.96 -10.28
CA SER A 5 -0.02 -5.70 -8.87
C SER A 5 -0.96 -4.60 -8.34
N PRO A 6 -1.80 -4.85 -7.31
CA PRO A 6 -2.75 -3.87 -6.80
C PRO A 6 -2.04 -2.61 -6.30
N PRO A 7 -2.55 -1.40 -6.58
CA PRO A 7 -1.96 -0.19 -6.03
C PRO A 7 -1.93 -0.23 -4.49
N GLY A 8 -0.87 0.35 -3.93
CA GLY A 8 -0.73 0.56 -2.50
C GLY A 8 -1.16 1.97 -2.13
N ILE A 9 -1.84 2.10 -0.99
CA ILE A 9 -2.21 3.38 -0.39
C ILE A 9 -1.72 3.37 1.05
N ASP A 10 -0.87 4.33 1.41
CA ASP A 10 -0.47 4.59 2.79
C ASP A 10 -1.14 5.88 3.25
N GLN A 11 -2.01 5.79 4.25
CA GLN A 11 -2.52 6.96 4.98
C GLN A 11 -1.65 7.16 6.22
N LEU A 12 -1.03 8.33 6.33
CA LEU A 12 -0.02 8.58 7.35
C LEU A 12 -0.69 8.97 8.66
N VAL A 13 -0.66 8.04 9.63
CA VAL A 13 -1.14 8.30 10.98
C VAL A 13 -0.14 9.15 11.73
N ASP A 14 1.16 9.01 11.49
CA ASP A 14 2.23 9.84 12.05
C ASP A 14 3.04 10.53 10.93
N ASP A 15 3.85 11.53 11.30
CA ASP A 15 4.82 12.12 10.39
C ASP A 15 5.80 11.04 9.91
N PHE A 16 6.23 11.15 8.67
CA PHE A 16 7.25 10.30 8.08
C PHE A 16 8.55 11.08 7.98
N THR A 17 9.61 10.56 8.58
CA THR A 17 10.96 11.08 8.45
C THR A 17 11.96 9.95 8.23
N PRO A 18 13.14 10.21 7.63
CA PRO A 18 14.18 9.20 7.50
C PRO A 18 14.58 8.55 8.83
N GLU A 19 14.50 9.31 9.93
CA GLU A 19 14.88 8.86 11.27
C GLU A 19 13.86 7.91 11.89
N ASN A 20 12.56 8.11 11.64
CA ASN A 20 11.49 7.27 12.18
C ASN A 20 11.06 6.11 11.25
N GLY A 21 11.86 5.89 10.20
CA GLY A 21 11.67 4.78 9.28
C GLY A 21 10.60 5.03 8.23
N ALA A 22 10.53 6.24 7.68
CA ALA A 22 9.74 6.53 6.49
C ALA A 22 10.00 5.51 5.36
N THR A 23 8.96 5.26 4.55
CA THR A 23 9.04 4.35 3.42
C THR A 23 10.08 4.84 2.41
N TRP A 24 10.91 3.91 1.94
CA TRP A 24 11.80 4.07 0.80
C TRP A 24 11.09 3.57 -0.44
N MET A 25 11.17 4.32 -1.54
CA MET A 25 10.61 3.94 -2.83
C MET A 25 11.62 4.19 -3.94
N VAL A 26 11.59 3.38 -5.00
CA VAL A 26 12.35 3.64 -6.23
C VAL A 26 11.40 4.18 -7.29
N PRO A 27 11.39 5.51 -7.55
CA PRO A 27 10.51 6.10 -8.55
C PRO A 27 10.75 5.50 -9.95
N GLY A 28 9.68 5.25 -10.70
CA GLY A 28 9.77 4.75 -12.08
C GLY A 28 10.17 3.28 -12.21
N ALA A 29 10.59 2.60 -11.14
CA ALA A 29 10.86 1.18 -11.19
C ALA A 29 9.56 0.39 -11.01
N THR A 30 9.12 -0.27 -12.08
CA THR A 30 8.01 -1.24 -12.09
C THR A 30 8.54 -2.67 -12.30
N SER A 31 7.66 -3.67 -12.18
CA SER A 31 7.97 -5.09 -12.39
C SER A 31 8.85 -5.30 -13.62
N GLY A 32 10.03 -5.91 -13.45
CA GLY A 32 10.99 -6.19 -14.54
C GLY A 32 12.37 -5.57 -14.34
N VAL A 33 12.48 -4.54 -13.48
CA VAL A 33 13.78 -4.04 -13.00
C VAL A 33 14.25 -4.92 -11.85
N ALA A 34 15.51 -5.38 -11.88
CA ALA A 34 16.08 -6.17 -10.79
C ALA A 34 15.86 -5.46 -9.45
N PRO A 35 15.49 -6.17 -8.38
CA PRO A 35 15.32 -5.56 -7.08
C PRO A 35 16.63 -4.89 -6.67
N PRO A 36 16.60 -3.69 -6.06
CA PRO A 36 17.79 -3.08 -5.52
C PRO A 36 18.43 -4.07 -4.53
N THR A 37 19.69 -4.45 -4.77
CA THR A 37 20.40 -5.36 -3.88
C THR A 37 20.69 -4.67 -2.56
N ARG A 38 20.74 -5.42 -1.46
CA ARG A 38 21.03 -4.86 -0.11
C ARG A 38 22.39 -4.13 -0.05
N SER A 39 23.33 -4.48 -0.92
CA SER A 39 24.63 -3.81 -1.10
C SER A 39 24.69 -2.88 -2.31
N GLY A 40 23.63 -2.85 -3.14
CA GLY A 40 23.53 -2.04 -4.34
C GLY A 40 23.13 -0.62 -3.97
N SER A 41 23.69 0.32 -4.73
CA SER A 41 23.49 1.75 -4.58
C SER A 41 22.04 2.09 -4.24
N THR A 42 21.79 2.54 -3.00
CA THR A 42 20.55 3.19 -2.55
C THR A 42 20.24 4.46 -3.35
N THR A 43 21.11 4.85 -4.28
CA THR A 43 21.09 6.11 -5.04
C THR A 43 19.80 6.32 -5.83
N THR A 44 19.06 5.26 -6.18
CA THR A 44 17.76 5.40 -6.87
C THR A 44 16.57 5.35 -5.92
N ALA A 45 16.76 4.90 -4.68
CA ALA A 45 15.70 4.86 -3.67
C ALA A 45 15.62 6.21 -2.96
N SER A 46 14.43 6.79 -2.91
CA SER A 46 14.14 8.04 -2.22
C SER A 46 13.20 7.79 -1.04
N SER A 47 13.43 8.52 0.05
CA SER A 47 12.51 8.63 1.16
C SER A 47 12.22 10.11 1.41
N TRP A 48 10.95 10.44 1.57
CA TRP A 48 10.50 11.83 1.71
C TRP A 48 10.02 12.11 3.13
N LYS A 49 10.15 13.37 3.55
CA LYS A 49 9.50 13.87 4.76
C LYS A 49 8.06 14.23 4.41
N ILE A 50 7.11 13.54 5.03
CA ILE A 50 5.69 13.65 4.71
C ILE A 50 4.93 13.81 6.03
N ARG A 51 3.90 14.64 6.05
CA ARG A 51 3.20 14.99 7.29
C ARG A 51 2.11 13.98 7.63
N ARG A 52 1.81 13.87 8.91
CA ARG A 52 0.58 13.22 9.40
C ARG A 52 -0.64 13.74 8.63
N GLY A 53 -1.49 12.83 8.19
CA GLY A 53 -2.71 13.13 7.43
C GLY A 53 -2.52 13.13 5.92
N ASP A 54 -1.28 13.17 5.42
CA ASP A 54 -1.01 13.01 3.99
C ASP A 54 -1.27 11.56 3.55
N ILE A 55 -1.46 11.38 2.24
CA ILE A 55 -1.69 10.07 1.61
C ILE A 55 -0.63 9.84 0.54
N ILE A 56 0.02 8.68 0.61
CA ILE A 56 0.91 8.21 -0.45
C ILE A 56 0.14 7.20 -1.29
N VAL A 57 0.10 7.43 -2.60
CA VAL A 57 -0.48 6.49 -3.57
C VAL A 57 0.65 6.03 -4.50
N PHE A 58 0.82 4.72 -4.63
CA PHE A 58 1.85 4.15 -5.50
C PHE A 58 1.34 2.90 -6.23
N HIS A 59 1.97 2.60 -7.37
CA HIS A 59 1.64 1.40 -8.15
C HIS A 59 2.12 0.15 -7.41
N GLY A 60 1.35 -0.94 -7.40
CA GLY A 60 1.68 -2.15 -6.63
C GLY A 60 3.01 -2.81 -7.00
N ALA A 61 3.50 -2.52 -8.20
CA ALA A 61 4.78 -2.99 -8.70
C ALA A 61 5.98 -2.10 -8.34
N THR A 62 5.77 -0.95 -7.69
CA THR A 62 6.85 -0.06 -7.28
C THR A 62 7.68 -0.72 -6.20
N TRP A 63 9.01 -0.75 -6.36
CA TRP A 63 9.90 -1.21 -5.29
C TRP A 63 9.82 -0.25 -4.10
N HIS A 64 9.43 -0.78 -2.95
CA HIS A 64 9.32 -0.02 -1.72
C HIS A 64 9.63 -0.88 -0.49
N ALA A 65 10.09 -0.24 0.58
CA ALA A 65 10.36 -0.90 1.85
C ALA A 65 10.27 0.10 3.02
N SER A 66 9.89 -0.37 4.20
CA SER A 66 9.98 0.45 5.42
C SER A 66 11.44 0.80 5.71
N GLY A 67 11.70 2.07 6.04
CA GLY A 67 12.97 2.47 6.62
C GLY A 67 13.16 1.91 8.02
N ALA A 68 14.41 1.89 8.49
CA ALA A 68 14.72 1.55 9.88
C ALA A 68 14.28 2.68 10.81
N ASN A 69 13.40 2.39 11.77
CA ASN A 69 13.05 3.35 12.81
C ASN A 69 14.16 3.38 13.86
N ARG A 70 14.79 4.56 14.01
CA ARG A 70 15.89 4.82 14.96
C ARG A 70 15.46 5.73 16.11
N THR A 71 14.16 5.96 16.25
CA THR A 71 13.58 6.75 17.34
C THR A 71 13.06 5.85 18.46
N GLU A 72 12.77 6.44 19.61
CA GLU A 72 12.23 5.72 20.78
C GLU A 72 10.72 5.45 20.68
N ARG A 73 10.05 5.93 19.62
CA ARG A 73 8.60 5.81 19.45
C ARG A 73 8.26 4.95 18.25
N GLY A 74 7.18 4.20 18.36
CA GLY A 74 6.57 3.52 17.21
C GLY A 74 6.08 4.55 16.17
N ARG A 75 5.99 4.11 14.91
CA ARG A 75 5.51 4.92 13.79
C ARG A 75 4.43 4.14 13.06
N MET A 76 3.22 4.69 12.99
CA MET A 76 2.05 4.00 12.46
C MET A 76 1.65 4.50 11.08
N ILE A 77 1.06 3.59 10.30
CA ILE A 77 0.33 3.87 9.06
C ILE A 77 -0.95 3.08 9.01
N LEU A 78 -1.93 3.63 8.30
CA LEU A 78 -3.06 2.85 7.82
C LEU A 78 -2.79 2.47 6.37
N TRP A 79 -2.50 1.19 6.15
CA TRP A 79 -2.21 0.63 4.84
C TRP A 79 -3.46 0.01 4.20
N GLY A 80 -3.69 0.34 2.93
CA GLY A 80 -4.75 -0.23 2.12
C GLY A 80 -4.21 -0.74 0.77
N SER A 81 -4.70 -1.90 0.34
CA SER A 81 -4.56 -2.36 -1.03
C SER A 81 -5.85 -3.08 -1.45
N SER A 82 -6.24 -2.92 -2.70
CA SER A 82 -7.41 -3.59 -3.26
C SER A 82 -7.21 -3.88 -4.73
N ALA A 83 -7.50 -5.11 -5.14
CA ALA A 83 -7.63 -5.48 -6.55
C ALA A 83 -8.96 -6.21 -6.75
N ALA A 84 -9.73 -5.77 -7.73
CA ALA A 84 -11.01 -6.37 -8.13
C ALA A 84 -10.90 -7.88 -8.44
N LEU A 85 -9.78 -8.28 -9.03
CA LEU A 85 -9.53 -9.61 -9.57
C LEU A 85 -8.77 -10.53 -8.63
N LEU A 86 -8.24 -10.01 -7.53
CA LEU A 86 -7.46 -10.77 -6.57
C LEU A 86 -8.26 -10.93 -5.29
N ARG A 87 -8.13 -12.10 -4.66
CA ARG A 87 -8.70 -12.32 -3.33
C ARG A 87 -8.04 -11.36 -2.35
N ASN A 88 -8.84 -10.57 -1.64
CA ASN A 88 -8.35 -9.67 -0.61
C ASN A 88 -7.69 -10.47 0.54
N ARG A 89 -6.54 -10.00 1.03
CA ARG A 89 -5.72 -10.69 2.03
C ARG A 89 -6.43 -10.83 3.38
N SER A 90 -7.16 -9.80 3.79
CA SER A 90 -7.84 -9.72 5.09
C SER A 90 -9.30 -10.14 5.06
N ARG A 91 -9.70 -10.95 4.06
CA ARG A 91 -11.03 -11.58 3.83
C ARG A 91 -12.13 -11.09 4.79
N THR A 92 -12.57 -9.86 4.56
CA THR A 92 -13.45 -9.12 5.47
C THR A 92 -14.89 -9.64 5.44
N ASP A 93 -15.27 -10.34 4.38
CA ASP A 93 -16.60 -10.91 4.13
C ASP A 93 -16.91 -12.15 4.98
N SER A 94 -15.89 -12.89 5.44
CA SER A 94 -16.09 -14.13 6.21
C SER A 94 -16.02 -13.97 7.72
N GLY A 95 -15.56 -12.82 8.23
CA GLY A 95 -15.38 -12.57 9.67
C GLY A 95 -16.22 -11.43 10.24
N TRP A 96 -16.71 -10.52 9.39
CA TRP A 96 -17.56 -9.41 9.82
C TRP A 96 -19.04 -9.83 9.78
N ARG A 97 -19.83 -9.50 10.80
CA ARG A 97 -21.31 -9.55 10.70
C ARG A 97 -21.74 -8.86 9.40
N SER A 98 -22.54 -9.54 8.57
CA SER A 98 -22.96 -9.02 7.26
C SER A 98 -23.38 -7.55 7.35
N PRO A 99 -23.04 -6.71 6.36
CA PRO A 99 -23.15 -5.25 6.40
C PRO A 99 -24.59 -4.70 6.34
N LYS A 100 -25.59 -5.44 6.85
CA LYS A 100 -26.87 -4.80 7.22
C LYS A 100 -26.66 -3.59 8.15
N SER A 101 -25.48 -3.48 8.81
CA SER A 101 -25.05 -2.35 9.63
C SER A 101 -23.91 -1.48 9.05
N SER A 102 -23.32 -1.77 7.88
CA SER A 102 -22.21 -0.94 7.38
C SER A 102 -22.75 0.23 6.55
N ARG A 103 -22.42 1.46 6.97
CA ARG A 103 -22.61 2.70 6.19
C ARG A 103 -21.59 2.82 5.04
N ALA A 104 -20.99 1.71 4.61
CA ALA A 104 -19.96 1.75 3.57
C ALA A 104 -20.61 2.28 2.27
N PRO A 105 -20.08 3.37 1.69
CA PRO A 105 -20.69 4.01 0.52
C PRO A 105 -20.68 3.09 -0.70
N ASP A 106 -19.72 2.16 -0.77
CA ASP A 106 -19.72 1.05 -1.74
C ASP A 106 -19.37 -0.29 -1.07
N LYS A 107 -20.33 -1.21 -1.06
CA LYS A 107 -20.20 -2.56 -0.50
C LYS A 107 -19.23 -3.44 -1.30
N ARG A 108 -18.94 -3.09 -2.56
CA ARG A 108 -18.04 -3.83 -3.45
C ARG A 108 -16.58 -3.78 -2.96
N LEU A 109 -16.15 -2.67 -2.35
CA LEU A 109 -14.80 -2.54 -1.80
C LEU A 109 -14.55 -3.49 -0.62
N SER A 110 -15.58 -3.75 0.17
CA SER A 110 -15.55 -4.66 1.33
C SER A 110 -15.79 -6.14 0.99
N GLY A 111 -15.93 -6.49 -0.30
CA GLY A 111 -16.20 -7.87 -0.74
C GLY A 111 -17.66 -8.32 -0.64
N PHE A 112 -18.59 -7.43 -0.26
CA PHE A 112 -20.02 -7.73 -0.10
C PHE A 112 -20.86 -7.38 -1.34
N GLY A 113 -20.22 -7.11 -2.48
CA GLY A 113 -20.88 -6.82 -3.74
C GLY A 113 -20.04 -7.28 -4.93
N SER A 114 -20.71 -7.72 -6.00
CA SER A 114 -20.04 -8.08 -7.25
C SER A 114 -19.50 -6.83 -7.97
N GLN A 115 -18.33 -6.93 -8.60
CA GLN A 115 -17.78 -5.89 -9.46
C GLN A 115 -18.04 -6.28 -10.93
N SER A 116 -18.74 -5.43 -11.66
CA SER A 116 -19.13 -5.63 -13.07
C SER A 116 -18.22 -4.82 -14.00
N GLY A 117 -17.92 -5.33 -15.20
CA GLY A 117 -17.18 -4.55 -16.22
C GLY A 117 -15.83 -5.14 -16.65
N LEU A 118 -15.48 -6.35 -16.21
CA LEU A 118 -14.33 -7.08 -16.74
C LEU A 118 -14.70 -7.70 -18.08
N ARG A 119 -14.41 -7.00 -19.17
CA ARG A 119 -14.36 -7.63 -20.50
C ARG A 119 -13.06 -8.45 -20.55
N THR A 120 -13.22 -9.76 -20.71
CA THR A 120 -12.14 -10.70 -21.06
C THR A 120 -11.61 -10.41 -22.45
#